data_AF-A0AAJ7UH40-F1
#
_entry.id   AF-A0AAJ7UH40-F1
#
_cell.length_a   1.000
_cell.length_b   1.000
_cell.length_c   1.000
_cell.angle_alpha   90.00
_cell.angle_beta   90.00
_cell.angle_gamma   90.00
#
_symmetry.space_group_name_H-M   'P 1'
#
loop_
_entity.id
_entity.type
_entity.pdbx_description
1 polymer ?
#
loop_
_entity_poly.entity_id
_entity_poly.type
_entity_poly.pdbx_seq_one_letter_code
_entity_poly.pdbx_strand_id
1 'polypeptide(L)'
;MGPQLLFIVVIGCVMLGVRHAEGSEAKQCPKDSYKTEDDVCCDLCPAGTFKAGDCLTDGGIRKCIQCIEGIFYTDKPNNESACFDCTPCSEGEEIVQECRKEHNTICQCKEGYYRSNGQCVSLVALRGGLFIMVVIACISIIIIIISLWRFKATARAWINIQEKRALTEAKRGFTEEKRALNEDLTKMALLREQDSALLSAEQARLKNYTGKLSMRMIPQSTFQIVSVTH
;
A
#
# COMPACT_ATOMS: atom_id res chain seq x y z
N MET A 1 72.93 -54.39 53.61
CA MET A 1 71.46 -54.33 53.61
C MET A 1 71.02 -54.25 52.16
N GLY A 2 70.67 -55.39 51.58
CA GLY A 2 70.66 -55.60 50.14
C GLY A 2 69.43 -55.02 49.42
N PRO A 3 69.49 -54.91 48.08
CA PRO A 3 68.43 -54.35 47.23
C PRO A 3 67.11 -55.14 47.26
N GLN A 4 67.04 -56.25 48.00
CA GLN A 4 65.85 -57.10 48.08
C GLN A 4 64.73 -56.56 48.99
N LEU A 5 65.03 -55.73 50.00
CA LEU A 5 63.97 -55.14 50.84
C LEU A 5 63.21 -54.01 50.12
N LEU A 6 63.86 -53.30 49.18
CA LEU A 6 63.21 -52.23 48.41
C LEU A 6 62.15 -52.80 47.46
N PHE A 7 62.40 -53.97 46.86
CA PHE A 7 61.44 -54.65 45.98
C PHE A 7 60.20 -55.14 46.72
N ILE A 8 60.33 -55.62 47.96
CA ILE A 8 59.18 -56.11 48.77
C ILE A 8 58.28 -54.94 49.19
N VAL A 9 58.85 -53.77 49.53
CA VAL A 9 58.08 -52.57 49.88
C VAL A 9 57.35 -51.99 48.67
N VAL A 10 57.98 -52.00 47.48
CA VAL A 10 57.34 -51.54 46.23
C VAL A 10 56.21 -52.48 45.81
N ILE A 11 56.40 -53.80 45.89
CA ILE A 11 55.32 -54.77 45.59
C ILE A 11 54.19 -54.69 46.62
N GLY A 12 54.50 -54.50 47.92
CA GLY A 12 53.51 -54.31 48.98
C GLY A 12 52.68 -53.03 48.83
N CYS A 13 53.30 -51.91 48.42
CA CYS A 13 52.59 -50.66 48.12
C CYS A 13 51.71 -50.76 46.87
N VAL A 14 52.11 -51.54 45.86
CA VAL A 14 51.31 -51.75 44.65
C VAL A 14 50.08 -52.61 44.95
N MET A 15 50.16 -53.58 45.86
CA MET A 15 49.04 -54.47 46.20
C MET A 15 48.05 -53.89 47.22
N LEU A 16 48.44 -52.90 48.03
CA LEU A 16 47.54 -52.18 48.96
C LEU A 16 46.74 -51.05 48.29
N GLY A 17 47.06 -50.70 47.04
CA GLY A 17 46.41 -49.64 46.27
C GLY A 17 45.35 -50.11 45.28
N VAL A 18 45.26 -51.41 44.99
CA VAL A 18 44.22 -51.94 44.09
C VAL A 18 42.97 -52.23 44.90
N ARG A 19 42.14 -51.20 45.11
CA ARG A 19 40.72 -51.44 45.35
C ARG A 19 40.18 -52.06 44.05
N HIS A 20 39.92 -53.36 44.05
CA HIS A 20 39.00 -53.94 43.09
C HIS A 20 37.65 -53.25 43.34
N ALA A 21 37.34 -52.26 42.53
CA ALA A 21 35.96 -51.95 42.26
C ALA A 21 35.44 -53.17 41.48
N GLU A 22 34.82 -54.11 42.20
CA GLU A 22 33.84 -55.01 41.59
C GLU A 22 32.67 -54.12 41.15
N GLY A 23 32.87 -53.40 40.04
CA GLY A 23 31.77 -52.96 39.22
C GLY A 23 31.13 -54.22 38.71
N SER A 24 29.94 -54.53 39.22
CA SER A 24 29.03 -55.49 38.62
C SER A 24 29.00 -55.22 37.12
N GLU A 25 29.59 -56.10 36.32
CA GLU A 25 29.45 -56.03 34.87
C GLU A 25 27.95 -56.11 34.59
N ALA A 26 27.37 -55.01 34.12
CA ALA A 26 25.97 -54.99 33.74
C ALA A 26 25.75 -56.10 32.71
N LYS A 27 24.96 -57.12 33.07
CA LYS A 27 24.56 -58.21 32.17
C LYS A 27 24.07 -57.61 30.86
N GLN A 28 24.87 -57.76 29.80
CA GLN A 28 24.59 -57.17 28.50
C GLN A 28 23.71 -58.12 27.69
N CYS A 29 22.53 -57.67 27.30
CA CYS A 29 21.62 -58.46 26.48
C CYS A 29 22.10 -58.52 25.01
N PRO A 30 21.78 -59.61 24.29
CA PRO A 30 21.97 -59.72 22.84
C PRO A 30 21.35 -58.56 22.03
N LYS A 31 21.85 -58.35 20.81
CA LYS A 31 21.49 -57.22 19.95
C LYS A 31 19.99 -57.13 19.58
N ASP A 32 19.26 -58.24 19.63
CA ASP A 32 17.83 -58.34 19.29
C ASP A 32 16.93 -58.51 20.52
N SER A 33 17.42 -58.09 21.68
CA SER A 33 16.74 -58.20 22.97
C SER A 33 16.93 -56.93 23.80
N TYR A 34 16.02 -56.72 24.74
CA TYR A 34 16.05 -55.61 25.69
C TYR A 34 16.13 -56.15 27.12
N LYS A 35 16.65 -55.33 28.02
CA LYS A 35 16.81 -55.65 29.43
C LYS A 35 15.62 -55.12 30.23
N THR A 36 15.04 -55.95 31.08
CA THR A 36 13.98 -55.55 32.03
C THR A 36 14.59 -54.99 33.32
N GLU A 37 13.73 -54.45 34.20
CA GLU A 37 14.14 -53.98 35.53
C GLU A 37 14.68 -55.12 36.41
N ASP A 38 14.18 -56.34 36.23
CA ASP A 38 14.62 -57.55 36.95
C ASP A 38 15.90 -58.19 36.37
N ASP A 39 16.67 -57.45 35.57
CA ASP A 39 17.88 -57.93 34.88
C ASP A 39 17.66 -59.15 33.96
N VAL A 40 16.45 -59.30 33.41
CA VAL A 40 16.07 -60.35 32.46
C VAL A 40 16.17 -59.82 31.02
N CYS A 41 16.74 -60.61 30.12
CA CYS A 41 16.82 -60.28 28.70
C CYS A 41 15.62 -60.85 27.94
N CYS A 42 14.79 -59.98 27.38
CA CYS A 42 13.62 -60.35 26.59
C CYS A 42 13.83 -59.97 25.11
N ASP A 43 13.44 -60.84 24.19
CA ASP A 43 13.51 -60.56 22.75
C ASP A 43 12.64 -59.32 22.38
N LEU A 44 12.83 -58.68 21.21
CA LEU A 44 12.01 -57.53 20.75
C LEU A 44 10.74 -57.92 19.96
N CYS A 45 9.61 -57.23 20.18
CA CYS A 45 8.33 -57.41 19.46
C CYS A 45 8.52 -57.13 17.97
N PRO A 46 8.04 -58.00 17.06
CA PRO A 46 8.17 -57.73 15.63
C PRO A 46 7.38 -56.47 15.23
N ALA A 47 7.72 -55.90 14.07
CA ALA A 47 6.94 -54.84 13.44
C ALA A 47 5.45 -55.24 13.33
N GLY A 48 4.55 -54.27 13.44
CA GLY A 48 3.11 -54.52 13.53
C GLY A 48 2.59 -54.89 14.92
N THR A 49 3.46 -54.94 15.93
CA THR A 49 3.10 -55.26 17.30
C THR A 49 3.80 -54.36 18.32
N PHE A 50 3.23 -54.30 19.53
CA PHE A 50 3.78 -53.61 20.71
C PHE A 50 3.85 -54.54 21.92
N LYS A 51 4.66 -54.17 22.91
CA LYS A 51 4.87 -54.91 24.16
C LYS A 51 3.71 -54.69 25.13
N ALA A 52 2.96 -55.76 25.42
CA ALA A 52 1.92 -55.76 26.45
C ALA A 52 2.41 -56.20 27.84
N GLY A 53 3.60 -56.80 27.91
CA GLY A 53 4.23 -57.20 29.15
C GLY A 53 5.62 -57.80 28.92
N ASP A 54 6.45 -57.74 29.95
CA ASP A 54 7.80 -58.30 29.93
C ASP A 54 7.79 -59.83 30.03
N CYS A 55 8.86 -60.45 29.55
CA CYS A 55 9.10 -61.88 29.74
C CYS A 55 9.57 -62.16 31.16
N LEU A 56 9.34 -63.38 31.66
CA LEU A 56 9.70 -63.79 33.02
C LEU A 56 11.07 -64.47 33.11
N THR A 57 11.66 -64.85 31.98
CA THR A 57 12.92 -65.61 31.91
C THR A 57 13.78 -65.12 30.76
N ASP A 58 15.10 -65.27 30.85
CA ASP A 58 16.01 -64.89 29.76
C ASP A 58 15.65 -65.63 28.47
N GLY A 59 15.49 -64.90 27.36
CA GLY A 59 15.04 -65.45 26.08
C GLY A 59 13.60 -65.95 26.08
N GLY A 60 12.81 -65.56 27.10
CA GLY A 60 11.41 -65.96 27.24
C GLY A 60 10.49 -65.27 26.22
N ILE A 61 9.44 -65.97 25.80
CA ILE A 61 8.42 -65.44 24.89
C ILE A 61 7.62 -64.34 25.62
N ARG A 62 7.86 -63.08 25.25
CA ARG A 62 7.08 -61.92 25.73
C ARG A 62 5.68 -61.87 25.10
N LYS A 63 4.77 -61.10 25.70
CA LYS A 63 3.42 -60.87 25.17
C LYS A 63 3.41 -59.66 24.23
N CYS A 64 3.34 -59.91 22.92
CA CYS A 64 3.14 -58.85 21.91
C CYS A 64 1.68 -58.79 21.48
N ILE A 65 1.13 -57.58 21.33
CA ILE A 65 -0.22 -57.33 20.82
C ILE A 65 -0.12 -56.59 19.48
N GLN A 66 -0.99 -56.93 18.53
CA GLN A 66 -1.01 -56.29 17.22
C GLN A 66 -1.51 -54.84 17.29
N CYS A 67 -0.92 -53.99 16.46
CA CYS A 67 -1.44 -52.65 16.20
C CYS A 67 -2.80 -52.72 15.48
N ILE A 68 -3.62 -51.67 15.64
CA ILE A 68 -4.87 -51.53 14.90
C ILE A 68 -4.57 -50.96 13.52
N GLU A 69 -4.92 -51.71 12.48
CA GLU A 69 -4.67 -51.33 11.10
C GLU A 69 -5.35 -50.00 10.75
N GLY A 70 -4.63 -49.12 10.04
CA GLY A 70 -5.09 -47.80 9.67
C GLY A 70 -5.12 -46.77 10.81
N ILE A 71 -4.83 -47.15 12.06
CA ILE A 71 -4.79 -46.23 13.21
C ILE A 71 -3.39 -46.15 13.81
N PHE A 72 -2.76 -47.30 14.04
CA PHE A 72 -1.43 -47.37 14.64
C PHE A 72 -0.49 -48.33 13.92
N TYR A 73 0.82 -48.08 14.03
CA TYR A 73 1.86 -48.89 13.41
C TYR A 73 3.13 -49.01 14.28
N THR A 74 3.96 -50.01 13.98
CA THR A 74 5.38 -50.09 14.37
C THR A 74 6.16 -50.65 13.20
N ASP A 75 7.22 -49.96 12.77
CA ASP A 75 7.96 -50.26 11.53
C ASP A 75 9.15 -51.20 11.73
N LYS A 76 9.54 -51.44 12.99
CA LYS A 76 10.75 -52.18 13.36
C LYS A 76 10.51 -53.07 14.58
N PRO A 77 11.39 -54.07 14.80
CA PRO A 77 11.44 -54.78 16.06
C PRO A 77 11.60 -53.81 17.23
N ASN A 78 10.73 -53.90 18.24
CA ASN A 78 10.59 -52.87 19.28
C ASN A 78 10.24 -53.46 20.65
N ASN A 79 10.41 -52.66 21.71
CA ASN A 79 9.93 -52.96 23.07
C ASN A 79 8.93 -51.91 23.57
N GLU A 80 8.29 -51.20 22.64
CA GLU A 80 7.39 -50.08 22.91
C GLU A 80 6.14 -50.55 23.65
N SER A 81 5.67 -49.76 24.61
CA SER A 81 4.45 -50.07 25.37
C SER A 81 3.16 -49.82 24.58
N ALA A 82 3.25 -49.18 23.42
CA ALA A 82 2.14 -48.90 22.50
C ALA A 82 2.65 -48.79 21.05
N CYS A 83 1.74 -48.87 20.08
CA CYS A 83 2.04 -48.56 18.69
C CYS A 83 2.03 -47.04 18.44
N PHE A 84 2.68 -46.59 17.38
CA PHE A 84 2.71 -45.18 16.97
C PHE A 84 1.46 -44.81 16.15
N ASP A 85 0.96 -43.58 16.32
CA ASP A 85 -0.14 -43.05 15.50
C ASP A 85 0.26 -42.94 14.03
N CYS A 86 -0.63 -43.39 13.14
CA CYS A 86 -0.50 -43.12 11.71
C CYS A 86 -0.55 -41.60 11.45
N THR A 87 0.42 -41.08 10.69
CA THR A 87 0.44 -39.67 10.30
C THR A 87 -0.61 -39.41 9.21
N PRO A 88 -1.52 -38.44 9.40
CA PRO A 88 -2.43 -38.03 8.35
C PRO A 88 -1.70 -37.16 7.32
N CYS A 89 -2.11 -37.26 6.05
CA CYS A 89 -1.61 -36.36 5.01
C CYS A 89 -2.23 -34.97 5.15
N SER A 90 -1.41 -33.94 4.93
CA SER A 90 -1.81 -32.54 5.06
C SER A 90 -2.60 -32.05 3.85
N GLU A 91 -3.12 -30.82 3.93
CA GLU A 91 -3.77 -30.18 2.79
C GLU A 91 -2.79 -30.06 1.60
N GLY A 92 -3.25 -30.40 0.40
CA GLY A 92 -2.42 -30.41 -0.81
C GLY A 92 -1.55 -31.67 -0.96
N GLU A 93 -1.59 -32.61 -0.01
CA GLU A 93 -0.96 -33.93 -0.12
C GLU A 93 -1.98 -35.03 -0.49
N GLU A 94 -1.48 -36.09 -1.11
CA GLU A 94 -2.19 -37.33 -1.38
C GLU A 94 -1.47 -38.54 -0.76
N ILE A 95 -2.25 -39.56 -0.43
CA ILE A 95 -1.74 -40.81 0.13
C ILE A 95 -1.16 -41.64 -1.01
N VAL A 96 0.15 -41.90 -0.96
CA VAL A 96 0.84 -42.80 -1.89
C VAL A 96 0.91 -44.21 -1.31
N GLN A 97 0.99 -44.31 0.02
CA GLN A 97 0.96 -45.55 0.76
C GLN A 97 0.07 -45.39 1.98
N GLU A 98 -0.94 -46.25 2.10
CA GLU A 98 -1.83 -46.30 3.25
C GLU A 98 -1.09 -46.78 4.50
N CYS A 99 -1.54 -46.33 5.68
CA CYS A 99 -0.99 -46.84 6.92
C CYS A 99 -1.40 -48.30 7.16
N ARG A 100 -0.43 -49.12 7.54
CA ARG A 100 -0.66 -50.50 8.02
C ARG A 100 0.05 -50.71 9.35
N LYS A 101 -0.19 -51.86 9.97
CA LYS A 101 0.41 -52.20 11.26
C LYS A 101 1.95 -52.10 11.20
N GLU A 102 2.56 -52.45 10.07
CA GLU A 102 4.01 -52.48 9.90
C GLU A 102 4.61 -51.21 9.29
N HIS A 103 3.80 -50.21 8.92
CA HIS A 103 4.32 -48.97 8.32
C HIS A 103 3.33 -47.80 8.39
N ASN A 104 3.90 -46.61 8.52
CA ASN A 104 3.14 -45.37 8.50
C ASN A 104 2.55 -45.08 7.11
N THR A 105 1.60 -44.13 7.06
CA THR A 105 1.18 -43.45 5.84
C THR A 105 2.37 -42.75 5.17
N ILE A 106 2.46 -42.82 3.83
CA ILE A 106 3.36 -41.97 3.05
C ILE A 106 2.56 -40.98 2.21
N CYS A 107 2.90 -39.71 2.37
CA CYS A 107 2.24 -38.57 1.72
C CYS A 107 3.14 -37.94 0.66
N GLN A 108 2.54 -37.51 -0.45
CA GLN A 108 3.20 -36.76 -1.52
C GLN A 108 2.37 -35.53 -1.91
N CYS A 109 3.03 -34.46 -2.37
CA CYS A 109 2.30 -33.31 -2.92
C CYS A 109 1.51 -33.71 -4.18
N LYS A 110 0.23 -33.31 -4.22
CA LYS A 110 -0.63 -33.48 -5.39
C LYS A 110 -0.05 -32.81 -6.63
N GLU A 111 -0.49 -33.24 -7.80
CA GLU A 111 -0.12 -32.61 -9.06
C GLU A 111 -0.40 -31.09 -9.04
N GLY A 112 0.57 -30.28 -9.45
CA GLY A 112 0.51 -28.82 -9.40
C GLY A 112 0.91 -28.18 -8.06
N TYR A 113 1.23 -28.98 -7.04
CA TYR A 113 1.84 -28.55 -5.78
C TYR A 113 3.33 -28.93 -5.74
N TYR A 114 4.12 -28.17 -4.99
CA TYR A 114 5.53 -28.46 -4.75
C TYR A 114 5.89 -28.30 -3.27
N ARG A 115 6.94 -29.01 -2.82
CA ARG A 115 7.34 -29.00 -1.41
C ARG A 115 8.18 -27.77 -1.10
N SER A 116 7.74 -26.98 -0.14
CA SER A 116 8.41 -25.77 0.36
C SER A 116 8.28 -25.70 1.87
N ASN A 117 9.39 -25.62 2.60
CA ASN A 117 9.42 -25.59 4.08
C ASN A 117 8.61 -26.72 4.75
N GLY A 118 8.64 -27.93 4.18
CA GLY A 118 7.90 -29.08 4.71
C GLY A 118 6.39 -29.08 4.41
N GLN A 119 5.88 -28.12 3.64
CA GLN A 119 4.48 -28.04 3.24
C GLN A 119 4.33 -28.08 1.72
N CYS A 120 3.18 -28.56 1.22
CA CYS A 120 2.85 -28.54 -0.20
C CYS A 120 2.18 -27.22 -0.56
N VAL A 121 2.78 -26.47 -1.49
CA VAL A 121 2.29 -25.15 -1.92
C VAL A 121 1.88 -25.22 -3.40
N SER A 122 0.71 -24.68 -3.73
CA SER A 122 0.26 -24.63 -5.13
C SER A 122 0.91 -23.47 -5.88
N LEU A 123 1.36 -23.74 -7.11
CA LEU A 123 1.95 -22.72 -7.98
C LEU A 123 0.92 -21.65 -8.39
N VAL A 124 -0.36 -21.98 -8.32
CA VAL A 124 -1.49 -21.09 -8.66
C VAL A 124 -1.74 -20.05 -7.58
N ALA A 125 -1.63 -20.42 -6.29
CA ALA A 125 -1.80 -19.48 -5.19
C ALA A 125 -0.78 -18.33 -5.24
N LEU A 126 0.45 -18.63 -5.63
CA LEU A 126 1.51 -17.63 -5.81
C LEU A 126 1.23 -16.68 -6.98
N ARG A 127 0.62 -17.18 -8.06
CA ARG A 127 0.27 -16.35 -9.21
C ARG A 127 -0.94 -15.46 -8.92
N GLY A 128 -1.95 -15.96 -8.21
CA GLY A 128 -3.18 -15.20 -7.90
C GLY A 128 -2.92 -13.91 -7.13
N GLY A 129 -2.05 -13.94 -6.13
CA GLY A 129 -1.68 -12.74 -5.36
C GLY A 129 -1.05 -11.64 -6.21
N LEU A 130 -0.14 -12.00 -7.12
CA LEU A 130 0.50 -11.02 -8.01
C LEU A 130 -0.51 -10.36 -8.97
N PHE A 131 -1.43 -11.13 -9.53
CA PHE A 131 -2.48 -10.58 -10.39
C PHE A 131 -3.35 -9.57 -9.65
N ILE A 132 -3.76 -9.87 -8.42
CA ILE A 132 -4.56 -8.97 -7.59
C ILE A 132 -3.77 -7.68 -7.28
N MET A 133 -2.48 -7.78 -6.94
CA MET A 133 -1.63 -6.62 -6.66
C MET A 133 -1.44 -5.73 -7.89
N VAL A 134 -1.24 -6.33 -9.07
CA VAL A 134 -1.15 -5.59 -10.33
C VAL A 134 -2.47 -4.87 -10.63
N VAL A 135 -3.62 -5.54 -10.46
CA VAL A 135 -4.94 -4.94 -10.69
C VAL A 135 -5.18 -3.75 -9.76
N ILE A 136 -4.87 -3.87 -8.46
CA ILE A 136 -5.01 -2.78 -7.49
C ILE A 136 -4.08 -1.61 -7.86
N ALA A 137 -2.84 -1.89 -8.24
CA ALA A 137 -1.89 -0.86 -8.70
C ALA A 137 -2.39 -0.15 -9.97
N CYS A 138 -2.98 -0.88 -10.92
CA CYS A 138 -3.58 -0.28 -12.11
C CYS A 138 -4.78 0.62 -11.75
N ILE A 139 -5.66 0.17 -10.85
CA ILE A 139 -6.82 0.96 -10.41
C ILE A 139 -6.35 2.24 -9.70
N SER A 140 -5.35 2.17 -8.84
CA SER A 140 -4.82 3.35 -8.14
C SER A 140 -4.19 4.35 -9.11
N ILE A 141 -3.43 3.89 -10.11
CA ILE A 141 -2.88 4.73 -11.18
C ILE A 141 -4.00 5.41 -11.97
N ILE A 142 -5.06 4.67 -12.34
CA ILE A 142 -6.21 5.23 -13.06
C ILE A 142 -6.89 6.34 -12.25
N ILE A 143 -7.11 6.13 -10.96
CA ILE A 143 -7.71 7.13 -10.06
C ILE A 143 -6.84 8.38 -9.98
N ILE A 144 -5.52 8.22 -9.88
CA ILE A 144 -4.57 9.35 -9.86
C ILE A 144 -4.64 10.12 -11.18
N ILE A 145 -4.64 9.42 -12.32
CA ILE A 145 -4.77 10.05 -13.65
C ILE A 145 -6.07 10.83 -13.74
N ILE A 146 -7.21 10.24 -13.35
CA ILE A 146 -8.50 10.93 -13.33
C ILE A 146 -8.45 12.17 -12.44
N SER A 147 -7.85 12.06 -11.25
CA SER A 147 -7.72 13.17 -10.30
C SER A 147 -6.88 14.32 -10.87
N LEU A 148 -5.74 14.01 -11.50
CA LEU A 148 -4.88 14.97 -12.18
C LEU A 148 -5.59 15.61 -13.39
N TRP A 149 -6.36 14.83 -14.14
CA TRP A 149 -7.16 15.33 -15.26
C TRP A 149 -8.25 16.29 -14.79
N ARG A 150 -8.94 15.98 -13.68
CA ARG A 150 -9.93 16.85 -13.06
C ARG A 150 -9.29 18.16 -12.59
N PHE A 151 -8.15 18.07 -11.92
CA PHE A 151 -7.39 19.25 -11.47
C PHE A 151 -6.92 20.12 -12.65
N LYS A 152 -6.41 19.52 -13.71
CA LYS A 152 -5.99 20.26 -14.92
C LYS A 152 -7.18 20.84 -15.68
N ALA A 153 -8.34 20.20 -15.65
CA ALA A 153 -9.56 20.73 -16.25
C ALA A 153 -10.11 21.94 -15.47
N THR A 154 -10.13 21.88 -14.13
CA THR A 154 -10.56 23.01 -13.29
C THR A 154 -9.61 24.20 -13.43
N ALA A 155 -8.30 23.97 -13.46
CA ALA A 155 -7.32 25.03 -13.70
C ALA A 155 -7.51 25.71 -15.07
N ARG A 156 -7.70 24.92 -16.15
CA ARG A 156 -8.01 25.47 -17.48
C ARG A 156 -9.31 26.27 -17.51
N ALA A 157 -10.36 25.77 -16.86
CA ALA A 157 -11.64 26.47 -16.78
C ALA A 157 -11.51 27.81 -16.03
N TRP A 158 -10.73 27.83 -14.94
CA TRP A 158 -10.48 29.05 -14.16
C TRP A 158 -9.73 30.10 -14.98
N ILE A 159 -8.67 29.71 -15.71
CA ILE A 159 -7.92 30.61 -16.60
C ILE A 159 -8.86 31.21 -17.68
N ASN A 160 -9.66 30.37 -18.34
CA ASN A 160 -10.62 30.83 -19.36
C ASN A 160 -11.68 31.80 -18.79
N ILE A 161 -12.09 31.64 -17.53
CA ILE A 161 -13.03 32.56 -16.88
C ILE A 161 -12.36 33.91 -16.60
N GLN A 162 -11.10 33.92 -16.20
CA GLN A 162 -10.37 35.17 -15.92
C GLN A 162 -10.21 36.02 -17.17
N GLU A 163 -9.82 35.42 -18.29
CA GLU A 163 -9.69 36.13 -19.57
C GLU A 163 -11.03 36.76 -20.02
N LYS A 164 -12.14 36.02 -19.85
CA LYS A 164 -13.48 36.54 -20.14
C LYS A 164 -13.86 37.73 -19.25
N ARG A 165 -13.51 37.72 -17.96
CA ARG A 165 -13.77 38.85 -17.06
C ARG A 165 -12.99 40.09 -17.49
N ALA A 166 -11.69 39.93 -17.78
CA ALA A 166 -10.84 41.03 -18.24
C ALA A 166 -11.37 41.68 -19.53
N LEU A 167 -11.79 40.87 -20.53
CA LEU A 167 -12.41 41.40 -21.75
C LEU A 167 -13.73 42.13 -21.49
N THR A 168 -14.52 41.66 -20.53
CA THR A 168 -15.81 42.29 -20.18
C THR A 168 -15.60 43.64 -19.50
N GLU A 169 -14.62 43.73 -18.60
CA GLU A 169 -14.22 44.98 -17.94
C GLU A 169 -13.67 45.99 -18.96
N ALA A 170 -12.81 45.55 -19.89
CA ALA A 170 -12.29 46.39 -20.96
C ALA A 170 -13.41 46.94 -21.88
N LYS A 171 -14.38 46.09 -22.25
CA LYS A 171 -15.55 46.52 -23.04
C LYS A 171 -16.41 47.53 -22.29
N ARG A 172 -16.62 47.34 -20.97
CA ARG A 172 -17.36 48.29 -20.14
C ARG A 172 -16.66 49.65 -20.13
N GLY A 173 -15.34 49.67 -19.94
CA GLY A 173 -14.54 50.90 -19.98
C GLY A 173 -14.69 51.66 -21.30
N PHE A 174 -14.51 50.99 -22.44
CA PHE A 174 -14.68 51.62 -23.75
C PHE A 174 -16.11 52.16 -23.97
N THR A 175 -17.12 51.45 -23.46
CA THR A 175 -18.52 51.88 -23.56
C THR A 175 -18.80 53.12 -22.72
N GLU A 176 -18.24 53.20 -21.51
CA GLU A 176 -18.34 54.36 -20.62
C GLU A 176 -17.62 55.58 -21.21
N GLU A 177 -16.41 55.40 -21.74
CA GLU A 177 -15.65 56.47 -22.39
C GLU A 177 -16.40 57.02 -23.62
N LYS A 178 -16.94 56.14 -24.47
CA LYS A 178 -17.76 56.54 -25.62
C LYS A 178 -19.01 57.31 -25.19
N ARG A 179 -19.63 56.94 -24.06
CA ARG A 179 -20.81 57.62 -23.52
C ARG A 179 -20.46 59.02 -23.03
N ALA A 180 -19.35 59.16 -22.29
CA ALA A 180 -18.86 60.44 -21.80
C ALA A 180 -18.52 61.40 -22.95
N LEU A 181 -17.81 60.93 -23.98
CA LEU A 181 -17.50 61.72 -25.17
C LEU A 181 -18.75 62.20 -25.90
N ASN A 182 -19.77 61.33 -26.02
CA ASN A 182 -21.02 61.70 -26.68
C ASN A 182 -21.81 62.74 -25.88
N GLU A 183 -21.76 62.68 -24.54
CA GLU A 183 -22.36 63.67 -23.66
C GLU A 183 -21.66 65.04 -23.74
N ASP A 184 -20.33 65.05 -23.81
CA ASP A 184 -19.56 66.29 -24.00
C ASP A 184 -19.82 66.90 -25.38
N LEU A 185 -19.94 66.06 -26.42
CA LEU A 185 -20.27 66.52 -27.77
C LEU A 185 -21.67 67.17 -27.82
N THR A 186 -22.66 66.60 -27.14
CA THR A 186 -24.00 67.22 -27.05
C THR A 186 -23.98 68.52 -26.26
N LYS A 187 -23.22 68.63 -25.16
CA LYS A 187 -23.05 69.90 -24.42
C LYS A 187 -22.41 70.98 -25.29
N MET A 188 -21.36 70.64 -26.03
CA MET A 188 -20.70 71.56 -26.97
C MET A 188 -21.64 72.03 -28.09
N ALA A 189 -22.50 71.14 -28.61
CA ALA A 189 -23.50 71.52 -29.60
C ALA A 189 -24.54 72.51 -29.06
N LEU A 190 -25.03 72.28 -27.85
CA LEU A 190 -25.97 73.18 -27.15
C LEU A 190 -25.36 74.56 -26.88
N LEU A 191 -24.12 74.62 -26.41
CA LEU A 191 -23.40 75.87 -26.19
C LEU A 191 -23.26 76.67 -27.49
N ARG A 192 -22.93 76.01 -28.60
CA ARG A 192 -22.83 76.65 -29.91
C ARG A 192 -24.17 77.24 -30.36
N GLU A 193 -25.28 76.53 -30.12
CA GLU A 193 -26.62 77.02 -30.44
C GLU A 193 -26.96 78.26 -29.58
N GLN A 194 -26.66 78.22 -28.29
CA GLN A 194 -26.87 79.34 -27.37
C GLN A 194 -26.03 80.57 -27.75
N ASP A 195 -24.75 80.40 -28.08
CA ASP A 195 -23.86 81.47 -28.54
C ASP A 195 -24.36 82.09 -29.85
N SER A 196 -24.85 81.26 -30.78
CA SER A 196 -25.43 81.75 -32.04
C SER A 196 -26.68 82.61 -31.81
N ALA A 197 -27.55 82.20 -30.87
CA ALA A 197 -28.74 82.95 -30.48
C ALA A 197 -28.36 84.27 -29.79
N LEU A 198 -27.39 84.27 -28.87
CA LEU A 198 -26.89 85.46 -28.20
C LEU A 198 -26.33 86.48 -29.21
N LEU A 199 -25.51 86.01 -30.14
CA LEU A 199 -24.92 86.86 -31.19
C LEU A 199 -26.00 87.51 -32.04
N SER A 200 -27.04 86.75 -32.41
CA SER A 200 -28.17 87.29 -33.18
C SER A 200 -28.96 88.37 -32.42
N ALA A 201 -29.13 88.20 -31.10
CA ALA A 201 -29.81 89.16 -30.24
C ALA A 201 -29.01 90.46 -30.06
N GLU A 202 -27.68 90.37 -29.88
CA GLU A 202 -26.80 91.55 -29.84
C GLU A 202 -26.79 92.31 -31.16
N GLN A 203 -26.71 91.59 -32.29
CA GLN A 203 -26.81 92.21 -33.61
C GLN A 203 -28.13 92.94 -33.81
N ALA A 204 -29.26 92.36 -33.36
CA ALA A 204 -30.56 93.03 -33.38
C ALA A 204 -30.60 94.29 -32.51
N ARG A 205 -29.99 94.25 -31.31
CA ARG A 205 -29.84 95.44 -30.44
C ARG A 205 -29.02 96.54 -31.10
N LEU A 206 -27.87 96.19 -31.70
CA LEU A 206 -27.02 97.15 -32.41
C LEU A 206 -27.75 97.81 -33.58
N LYS A 207 -28.52 97.05 -34.37
CA LYS A 207 -29.38 97.60 -35.44
C LYS A 207 -30.42 98.59 -34.91
N ASN A 208 -31.00 98.32 -33.73
CA ASN A 208 -31.93 99.25 -33.10
C ASN A 208 -31.23 100.55 -32.66
N TYR A 209 -30.03 100.47 -32.07
CA TYR A 209 -29.24 101.65 -31.71
C TYR A 209 -28.82 102.49 -32.92
N THR A 210 -28.38 101.86 -34.02
CA THR A 210 -28.03 102.58 -35.25
C THR A 210 -29.24 103.17 -35.95
N GLY A 211 -30.40 102.51 -35.93
CA GLY A 211 -31.67 103.09 -36.38
C GLY A 211 -32.08 104.33 -35.56
N LYS A 212 -31.87 104.28 -34.24
CA LYS A 212 -32.11 105.41 -33.33
C LYS A 212 -31.12 106.57 -33.54
N LEU A 213 -29.88 106.29 -33.93
CA LEU A 213 -28.87 107.29 -34.31
C LEU A 213 -29.14 107.85 -35.72
N SER A 214 -29.60 107.03 -36.66
CA SER A 214 -29.98 107.43 -38.02
C SER A 214 -31.20 108.37 -38.03
N MET A 215 -32.14 108.20 -37.09
CA MET A 215 -33.22 109.17 -36.83
C MET A 215 -32.73 110.51 -36.25
N ARG A 216 -31.47 110.61 -35.79
CA ARG A 216 -30.82 111.85 -35.33
C ARG A 216 -29.90 112.51 -36.36
N MET A 217 -29.68 111.89 -37.53
CA MET A 217 -28.87 112.47 -38.59
C MET A 217 -29.58 112.33 -39.95
N ILE A 218 -30.45 113.30 -40.24
CA ILE A 218 -30.69 113.82 -41.59
C ILE A 218 -30.43 115.33 -41.53
N PRO A 219 -29.54 115.89 -42.37
CA PRO A 219 -29.28 117.32 -42.50
C PRO A 219 -30.19 117.95 -43.59
N GLN A 220 -30.49 119.24 -43.48
CA GLN A 220 -30.21 120.21 -44.55
C GLN A 220 -30.57 121.64 -44.09
N SER A 221 -29.58 122.51 -44.23
CA SER A 221 -29.69 123.95 -44.31
C SER A 221 -30.57 124.38 -45.49
N THR A 222 -31.41 125.39 -45.29
CA THR A 222 -31.73 126.35 -46.36
C THR A 222 -31.51 127.76 -45.87
N PHE A 223 -30.34 128.25 -46.25
CA PHE A 223 -30.05 129.64 -46.58
C PHE A 223 -31.19 130.21 -47.45
N GLN A 224 -31.76 131.34 -47.05
CA GLN A 224 -32.21 132.36 -48.00
C GLN A 224 -31.75 133.73 -47.49
N ILE A 225 -30.77 134.29 -48.20
CA ILE A 225 -30.45 135.71 -48.19
C ILE A 225 -31.37 136.36 -49.21
N VAL A 226 -32.15 137.35 -48.78
CA VAL A 226 -32.68 138.40 -49.65
C VAL A 226 -32.30 139.73 -49.01
N SER A 227 -31.42 140.46 -49.72
CA SER A 227 -31.04 141.85 -49.48
C SER A 227 -32.11 142.81 -50.01
N VAL A 228 -32.06 144.09 -49.57
CA VAL A 228 -32.50 145.38 -50.21
C VAL A 228 -32.73 146.39 -49.06
N THR A 229 -31.71 147.15 -48.63
CA THR A 229 -31.30 148.53 -49.04
C THR A 229 -32.25 149.67 -48.63
N HIS A 230 -31.80 150.55 -47.73
CA HIS A 230 -31.65 151.99 -47.96
C HIS A 230 -30.70 152.63 -46.94
#